data_AF-A0A9E3HCJ4-F1
#
_entry.id   AF-A0A9E3HCJ4-F1
#
_cell.length_a   1.000
_cell.length_b   1.000
_cell.length_c   1.000
_cell.angle_alpha   90.00
_cell.angle_beta   90.00
_cell.angle_gamma   90.00
#
_symmetry.space_group_name_H-M   'P 1'
#
loop_
_entity.id
_entity.type
_entity.pdbx_description
1 polymer ?
#
loop_
_entity_poly.entity_id
_entity_poly.type
_entity_poly.pdbx_seq_one_letter_code
_entity_poly.pdbx_strand_id
1 'polypeptide(L)'
;MSFEQLQPATPQQANVYLPYIQSSKRNFLPYAISLYHKGILEGQRKIEGSENIPFVATWNTATLPSDLTRCRVQFEGNADLNYEVMMASFEFINFLIEIMEYYKRYRLTDFSQAFYRKLLRIDE
;
A
#
# COMPACT_ATOMS: atom_id res chain seq x y z
N MET A 1 0.57 10.35 8.63
CA MET A 1 1.70 10.65 7.71
C MET A 1 1.15 11.43 6.49
N SER A 2 1.79 12.52 6.04
CA SER A 2 1.35 13.22 4.82
C SER A 2 2.11 12.72 3.60
N PHE A 3 1.41 12.19 2.60
CA PHE A 3 2.02 11.80 1.32
C PHE A 3 2.67 13.00 0.60
N GLU A 4 2.28 14.22 0.95
CA GLU A 4 2.75 15.47 0.33
C GLU A 4 4.24 15.76 0.63
N GLN A 5 4.81 15.11 1.66
CA GLN A 5 6.23 15.27 2.02
C GLN A 5 7.11 14.17 1.43
N LEU A 6 6.54 13.20 0.70
CA LEU A 6 7.33 12.15 0.06
C LEU A 6 8.15 12.74 -1.08
N GLN A 7 9.47 12.56 -1.02
CA GLN A 7 10.33 12.80 -2.17
C GLN A 7 10.16 11.66 -3.18
N PRO A 8 10.11 11.94 -4.49
CA PRO A 8 10.01 10.88 -5.49
C PRO A 8 11.26 9.99 -5.48
N ALA A 9 11.08 8.68 -5.68
CA ALA A 9 12.19 7.76 -5.88
C ALA A 9 12.97 8.09 -7.16
N THR A 10 14.20 7.58 -7.24
CA THR A 10 15.06 7.82 -8.41
C THR A 10 14.47 7.17 -9.68
N PRO A 11 14.77 7.70 -10.88
CA PRO A 11 14.34 7.08 -12.13
C PRO A 11 14.77 5.61 -12.26
N GLN A 12 15.97 5.26 -11.78
CA GLN A 12 16.48 3.90 -11.76
C GLN A 12 15.58 2.96 -10.94
N GLN A 13 15.16 3.39 -9.75
CA GLN A 13 14.21 2.63 -8.92
C GLN A 13 12.83 2.54 -9.57
N ALA A 14 12.35 3.60 -10.23
CA ALA A 14 11.06 3.58 -10.92
C ALA A 14 11.04 2.67 -12.16
N ASN A 15 12.13 2.67 -12.93
CA ASN A 15 12.21 1.99 -14.22
C ASN A 15 12.00 0.47 -14.12
N VAL A 16 12.46 -0.17 -13.04
CA VAL A 16 12.27 -1.63 -12.87
C VAL A 16 10.81 -2.01 -12.66
N TYR A 17 9.98 -1.10 -12.15
CA TYR A 17 8.55 -1.33 -11.93
C TYR A 17 7.67 -0.93 -13.12
N LEU A 18 8.15 -0.09 -14.04
CA LEU A 18 7.36 0.42 -15.18
C LEU A 18 6.57 -0.65 -15.97
N PRO A 19 7.09 -1.87 -16.24
CA PRO A 19 6.34 -2.91 -16.95
C PRO A 19 5.06 -3.37 -16.23
N TYR A 20 4.99 -3.21 -14.91
CA TYR A 20 3.89 -3.68 -14.06
C TYR A 20 2.88 -2.58 -13.73
N ILE A 21 3.08 -1.35 -14.24
CA ILE A 21 2.29 -0.18 -13.89
C ILE A 21 1.57 0.36 -15.11
N GLN A 22 0.24 0.46 -14.98
CA GLN A 22 -0.62 1.05 -16.00
C GLN A 22 -0.19 2.49 -16.31
N SER A 23 -0.20 2.88 -17.59
CA SER A 23 0.32 4.18 -18.04
C SER A 23 -0.29 5.37 -17.30
N SER A 24 -1.60 5.32 -17.01
CA SER A 24 -2.33 6.37 -16.26
C SER A 24 -1.85 6.55 -14.82
N LYS A 25 -1.23 5.52 -14.24
CA LYS A 25 -0.79 5.48 -12.84
C LYS A 25 0.70 5.80 -12.65
N ARG A 26 1.48 5.93 -13.72
CA ARG A 26 2.94 6.09 -13.67
C ARG A 26 3.41 7.34 -12.92
N ASN A 27 2.61 8.40 -12.87
CA ASN A 27 2.95 9.62 -12.14
C ASN A 27 3.01 9.41 -10.61
N PHE A 28 2.33 8.39 -10.09
CA PHE A 28 2.38 8.03 -8.66
C PHE A 28 3.53 7.08 -8.33
N LEU A 29 4.08 6.38 -9.32
CA LEU A 29 5.05 5.30 -9.11
C LEU A 29 6.28 5.74 -8.29
N PRO A 30 6.96 6.87 -8.57
CA PRO A 30 8.12 7.27 -7.78
C PRO A 30 7.78 7.50 -6.30
N TYR A 31 6.58 8.03 -6.01
CA TYR A 31 6.14 8.27 -4.64
C TYR A 31 5.74 6.98 -3.94
N ALA A 32 5.07 6.07 -4.65
CA ALA A 32 4.71 4.76 -4.13
C ALA A 32 5.95 3.93 -3.77
N ILE A 33 7.02 4.02 -4.56
CA ILE A 33 8.33 3.41 -4.23
C ILE A 33 8.94 4.06 -2.98
N SER A 34 8.91 5.38 -2.87
CA SER A 34 9.41 6.06 -1.66
C SER A 34 8.61 5.68 -0.42
N LEU A 35 7.29 5.54 -0.53
CA LEU A 35 6.46 5.03 0.54
C LEU A 35 6.82 3.58 0.86
N TYR A 36 6.95 2.73 -0.16
CA TYR A 36 7.34 1.33 -0.01
C TYR A 36 8.66 1.20 0.76
N HIS A 37 9.65 2.04 0.47
CA HIS A 37 10.94 2.04 1.19
C HIS A 37 10.86 2.50 2.65
N LYS A 38 9.78 3.19 3.07
CA LYS A 38 9.56 3.48 4.49
C LYS A 38 9.15 2.24 5.29
N GLY A 39 8.57 1.22 4.66
CA GLY A 39 8.18 -0.04 5.32
C GLY A 39 6.98 0.06 6.27
N ILE A 40 6.32 1.23 6.35
CA ILE A 40 5.21 1.48 7.26
C ILE A 40 4.21 2.49 6.68
N LEU A 41 2.93 2.28 6.99
CA LEU A 41 1.84 3.20 6.70
C LEU A 41 0.78 3.12 7.80
N GLU A 42 0.36 4.28 8.30
CA GLU A 42 -0.81 4.42 9.17
C GLU A 42 -2.00 4.92 8.36
N GLY A 43 -3.17 4.35 8.62
CA GLY A 43 -4.39 4.68 7.90
C GLY A 43 -5.65 4.41 8.71
N GLN A 44 -6.79 4.54 8.03
CA GLN A 44 -8.12 4.43 8.60
C GLN A 44 -8.99 3.66 7.62
N ARG A 45 -9.43 2.46 8.00
CA ARG A 45 -10.35 1.65 7.20
C ARG A 45 -11.73 2.27 7.27
N LYS A 46 -12.25 2.71 6.11
CA LYS A 46 -13.63 3.19 6.02
C LYS A 46 -14.62 2.05 6.23
N ILE A 47 -15.53 2.21 7.19
CA ILE A 47 -16.67 1.32 7.41
C ILE A 47 -17.95 2.05 7.02
N GLU A 48 -18.79 1.41 6.22
CA GLU A 48 -20.08 1.99 5.83
C GLU A 48 -21.02 2.03 7.03
N GLY A 49 -21.56 3.21 7.34
CA GLY A 49 -22.50 3.39 8.45
C GLY A 49 -21.88 3.30 9.85
N SER A 50 -20.54 3.32 9.97
CA SER A 50 -19.83 3.30 11.24
C SER A 50 -18.61 4.22 11.23
N GLU A 51 -17.90 4.28 12.36
CA GLU A 51 -16.63 4.99 12.46
C GLU A 51 -15.53 4.26 11.68
N ASN A 52 -14.53 5.02 11.24
CA ASN A 52 -13.37 4.42 10.58
C ASN A 52 -12.51 3.68 11.60
N ILE A 53 -11.95 2.55 11.19
CA ILE A 53 -11.11 1.72 12.07
C ILE A 53 -9.62 2.06 11.82
N PRO A 54 -8.87 2.53 12.83
CA PRO A 54 -7.44 2.80 12.66
C PRO A 54 -6.66 1.53 12.34
N PHE A 55 -5.67 1.64 11.45
CA PHE A 55 -4.73 0.55 11.20
C PHE A 55 -3.29 1.03 11.05
N VAL A 56 -2.37 0.11 11.33
CA VAL A 56 -0.95 0.23 11.02
C VAL A 56 -0.56 -0.92 10.11
N ALA A 57 -0.08 -0.59 8.91
CA ALA A 57 0.48 -1.55 7.96
C ALA A 57 2.01 -1.46 7.98
N THR A 58 2.68 -2.62 8.06
CA THR A 58 4.14 -2.74 8.00
C THR A 58 4.54 -3.81 7.00
N TRP A 59 5.72 -3.68 6.39
CA TRP A 59 6.20 -4.67 5.42
C TRP A 59 7.72 -4.70 5.30
N ASN A 60 8.26 -5.81 4.79
CA ASN A 60 9.65 -5.84 4.33
C ASN A 60 9.78 -5.20 2.95
N THR A 61 10.91 -4.55 2.70
CA THR A 61 11.27 -4.07 1.38
C THR A 61 11.97 -5.17 0.60
N ALA A 62 11.69 -5.23 -0.70
CA ALA A 62 12.34 -6.14 -1.63
C ALA A 62 13.01 -5.37 -2.76
N THR A 63 13.98 -6.00 -3.44
CA THR A 63 14.81 -5.34 -4.44
C THR A 63 14.21 -5.48 -5.84
N LEU A 64 13.72 -6.68 -6.19
CA LEU A 64 13.15 -6.95 -7.49
C LEU A 64 11.61 -6.90 -7.46
N PRO A 65 10.96 -6.49 -8.56
CA PRO A 65 9.49 -6.45 -8.62
C PRO A 65 8.81 -7.79 -8.32
N SER A 66 9.42 -8.91 -8.71
CA SER A 66 8.91 -10.26 -8.48
C SER A 66 9.16 -10.80 -7.07
N ASP A 67 10.02 -10.15 -6.29
CA ASP A 67 10.33 -10.61 -4.93
C ASP A 67 9.12 -10.47 -4.01
N LEU A 68 9.06 -11.34 -3.01
CA LEU A 68 7.93 -11.36 -2.09
C LEU A 68 8.02 -10.23 -1.05
N THR A 69 6.91 -9.51 -0.92
CA THR A 69 6.60 -8.57 0.15
C THR A 69 5.60 -9.21 1.10
N ARG A 70 5.97 -9.27 2.37
CA ARG A 70 5.12 -9.62 3.50
C ARG A 70 4.53 -8.34 4.07
N CYS A 71 3.25 -8.11 3.86
CA CYS A 71 2.54 -7.02 4.51
C CYS A 71 1.77 -7.54 5.72
N ARG A 72 1.95 -6.87 6.86
CA ARG A 72 1.17 -7.06 8.08
C ARG A 72 0.30 -5.85 8.32
N VAL A 73 -0.96 -6.06 8.69
CA VAL A 73 -1.90 -5.00 9.02
C VAL A 73 -2.48 -5.28 10.39
N GLN A 74 -2.27 -4.35 11.32
CA GLN A 74 -2.83 -4.37 12.65
C GLN A 74 -3.94 -3.33 12.75
N PHE A 75 -5.11 -3.73 13.24
CA PHE A 75 -6.23 -2.81 13.49
C PHE A 75 -6.36 -2.46 14.97
N GLU A 76 -6.79 -1.23 15.28
CA GLU A 76 -7.10 -0.75 16.64
C GLU A 76 -5.97 -0.86 17.67
N GLY A 77 -4.72 -1.06 17.21
CA GLY A 77 -3.61 -1.40 18.10
C GLY A 77 -3.82 -2.72 18.85
N ASN A 78 -4.80 -3.53 18.43
CA ASN A 78 -5.12 -4.82 19.04
C ASN A 78 -4.24 -5.90 18.41
N ALA A 79 -3.48 -6.63 19.25
CA ALA A 79 -2.59 -7.69 18.78
C ALA A 79 -3.36 -8.88 18.16
N ASP A 80 -4.61 -9.09 18.57
CA ASP A 80 -5.46 -10.16 18.04
C ASP A 80 -6.03 -9.82 16.65
N LEU A 81 -6.07 -8.53 16.29
CA LEU A 81 -6.53 -8.05 14.98
C LEU A 81 -5.34 -7.78 14.04
N ASN A 82 -4.44 -8.75 13.95
CA ASN A 82 -3.24 -8.67 13.11
C ASN A 82 -3.31 -9.70 11.97
N TYR A 83 -3.22 -9.21 10.74
CA TYR A 83 -3.35 -10.01 9.52
C TYR A 83 -2.06 -9.93 8.71
N GLU A 84 -1.68 -11.02 8.04
CA GLU A 84 -0.48 -11.09 7.21
C GLU A 84 -0.81 -11.62 5.81
N VAL A 85 -0.25 -10.96 4.80
CA VAL A 85 -0.37 -11.36 3.39
C VAL A 85 0.98 -11.28 2.69
N MET A 86 1.28 -12.30 1.89
CA MET A 86 2.46 -12.36 1.03
C MET A 86 2.04 -12.09 -0.42
N MET A 87 2.75 -11.21 -1.11
CA MET A 87 2.51 -10.91 -2.53
C MET A 87 3.79 -10.43 -3.21
N ALA A 88 3.81 -10.40 -4.55
CA ALA A 88 4.95 -9.82 -5.27
C ALA A 88 5.07 -8.31 -4.99
N SER A 89 6.29 -7.78 -4.94
CA SER A 89 6.54 -6.36 -4.68
C SER A 89 5.82 -5.44 -5.67
N PHE A 90 5.80 -5.80 -6.97
CA PHE A 90 5.08 -5.01 -7.98
C PHE A 90 3.59 -4.92 -7.70
N GLU A 91 3.00 -5.98 -7.15
CA GLU A 91 1.59 -6.04 -6.80
C GLU A 91 1.32 -5.12 -5.59
N PHE A 92 2.16 -5.21 -4.57
CA PHE A 92 2.03 -4.36 -3.40
C PHE A 92 2.21 -2.87 -3.73
N ILE A 93 3.16 -2.53 -4.61
CA ILE A 93 3.32 -1.14 -5.10
C ILE A 93 2.07 -0.64 -5.83
N ASN A 94 1.36 -1.48 -6.59
CA ASN A 94 0.09 -1.08 -7.19
C ASN A 94 -0.95 -0.73 -6.12
N PHE A 95 -1.03 -1.46 -5.01
CA PHE A 95 -1.90 -1.10 -3.88
C PHE A 95 -1.48 0.23 -3.22
N LEU A 96 -0.18 0.49 -3.07
CA LEU A 96 0.29 1.77 -2.56
C LEU A 96 -0.08 2.94 -3.49
N ILE A 97 -0.04 2.72 -4.81
CA ILE A 97 -0.52 3.72 -5.78
C ILE A 97 -2.01 3.98 -5.59
N GLU A 98 -2.83 2.93 -5.44
CA GLU A 98 -4.28 3.07 -5.22
C GLU A 98 -4.59 3.89 -3.97
N ILE A 99 -3.83 3.68 -2.87
CA ILE A 99 -3.94 4.51 -1.67
C ILE A 99 -3.66 5.98 -1.99
N MET A 100 -2.60 6.28 -2.74
CA MET A 100 -2.26 7.65 -3.10
C MET A 100 -3.31 8.30 -4.00
N GLU A 101 -3.86 7.54 -4.95
CA GLU A 101 -4.96 7.99 -5.81
C GLU A 101 -6.21 8.31 -4.98
N TYR A 102 -6.55 7.42 -4.05
CA TYR A 102 -7.70 7.56 -3.16
C TYR A 102 -7.53 8.75 -2.21
N TYR A 103 -6.36 8.88 -1.57
CA TYR A 103 -6.04 10.00 -0.70
C TYR A 103 -6.10 11.35 -1.43
N LYS A 104 -5.61 11.42 -2.66
CA LYS A 104 -5.67 12.66 -3.47
C LYS A 104 -7.12 13.13 -3.66
N ARG A 105 -8.09 12.21 -3.74
CA ARG A 105 -9.51 12.53 -3.96
C ARG A 105 -10.30 12.73 -2.66
N TYR A 106 -10.07 11.88 -1.67
CA TYR A 106 -10.93 11.76 -0.48
C TYR A 106 -10.25 12.14 0.82
N ARG A 107 -8.93 12.43 0.79
CA ARG A 107 -8.11 12.74 1.97
C ARG A 107 -8.17 11.66 3.06
N LEU A 108 -8.41 10.42 2.65
CA LEU A 108 -8.44 9.24 3.50
C LEU A 108 -7.35 8.26 3.03
N THR A 109 -6.56 7.76 3.98
CA THR A 109 -5.55 6.73 3.74
C THR A 109 -6.17 5.39 4.08
N ASP A 110 -6.61 4.67 3.06
CA ASP A 110 -7.25 3.36 3.18
C ASP A 110 -6.84 2.47 2.03
N PHE A 111 -6.70 1.17 2.28
CA PHE A 111 -6.46 0.20 1.21
C PHE A 111 -7.74 -0.04 0.39
N SER A 112 -7.57 -0.47 -0.86
CA SER A 112 -8.71 -0.83 -1.71
C SER A 112 -9.41 -2.11 -1.22
N GLN A 113 -10.66 -2.30 -1.63
CA GLN A 113 -11.38 -3.54 -1.33
C GLN A 113 -10.64 -4.78 -1.85
N ALA A 114 -9.97 -4.67 -3.01
CA ALA A 114 -9.17 -5.75 -3.57
C ALA A 114 -8.03 -6.19 -2.64
N PHE A 115 -7.31 -5.22 -2.04
CA PHE A 115 -6.30 -5.53 -1.03
C PHE A 115 -6.91 -6.25 0.18
N TYR A 116 -8.04 -5.77 0.70
CA TYR A 116 -8.69 -6.41 1.86
C TYR A 116 -9.20 -7.82 1.58
N ARG A 117 -9.74 -8.08 0.38
CA ARG A 117 -10.11 -9.45 -0.03
C ARG A 117 -8.89 -10.37 -0.03
N LYS A 118 -7.73 -9.87 -0.48
CA LYS A 118 -6.47 -10.62 -0.45
C LYS A 118 -5.94 -10.82 0.98
N LEU A 119 -5.94 -9.78 1.80
CA LEU A 119 -5.53 -9.84 3.20
C LEU A 119 -6.34 -10.86 4.01
N LEU A 120 -7.64 -10.90 3.76
CA LEU A 120 -8.59 -11.80 4.43
C LEU A 120 -8.76 -13.15 3.72
N ARG A 121 -8.01 -13.41 2.64
CA ARG A 121 -8.06 -14.66 1.86
C ARG A 121 -9.50 -15.03 1.43
N ILE A 122 -10.27 -14.03 1.01
CA ILE A 122 -11.67 -14.20 0.60
C ILE A 122 -11.79 -14.85 -0.79
N ASP A 123 -10.77 -14.65 -1.64
CA ASP A 123 -10.73 -15.16 -3.01
C ASP A 123 -9.91 -16.46 -3.16
N GLU A 124 -9.37 -17.01 -2.06
CA GLU A 124 -8.74 -18.32 -2.00
C GLU A 124 -9.76 -19.41 -1.61
#